data_AF-A0A955NJA9-F1
#
_entry.id   AF-A0A955NJA9-F1
#
_cell.length_a   1.000
_cell.length_b   1.000
_cell.length_c   1.000
_cell.angle_alpha   90.00
_cell.angle_beta   90.00
_cell.angle_gamma   90.00
#
_symmetry.space_group_name_H-M   'P 1'
#
loop_
_entity.id
_entity.type
_entity.pdbx_description
1 polymer ?
#
loop_
_entity_poly.entity_id
_entity_poly.type
_entity_poly.pdbx_seq_one_letter_code
_entity_poly.pdbx_strand_id
1 'polypeptide(L)'
;MRGRIKPERIARVVISFALASIVLSTGCALLLKTGWLPDRFPSYETHHYSHQLHIKEVGLDCDFCHDSIWESNNANEKHTPPMETCLLCHYHKRQFNEKDCQNCHIVPEAKIPQVLTALHFSHEQHLGIAGMEESCDVCHVSNLTS
;
A
#
# COMPACT_ATOMS: atom_id res chain seq x y z
N MET A 1 -63.11 -26.69 8.17
CA MET A 1 -63.04 -26.94 6.71
C MET A 1 -61.69 -26.42 6.20
N ARG A 2 -60.75 -27.31 5.84
CA ARG A 2 -59.39 -26.92 5.42
C ARG A 2 -59.35 -26.85 3.90
N GLY A 3 -59.30 -25.63 3.35
CA GLY A 3 -59.30 -25.41 1.91
C GLY A 3 -58.06 -26.03 1.26
N ARG A 4 -58.27 -26.98 0.34
CA ARG A 4 -57.19 -27.63 -0.43
C ARG A 4 -56.62 -26.59 -1.41
N ILE A 5 -55.38 -26.16 -1.16
CA ILE A 5 -54.67 -25.24 -2.05
C ILE A 5 -54.47 -25.96 -3.38
N LYS A 6 -54.93 -25.33 -4.47
CA LYS A 6 -54.87 -25.92 -5.79
C LYS A 6 -53.42 -25.93 -6.32
N PRO A 7 -52.96 -27.02 -6.95
CA PRO A 7 -51.55 -27.23 -7.31
C PRO A 7 -50.97 -26.15 -8.25
N GLU A 8 -51.80 -25.51 -9.08
CA GLU A 8 -51.39 -24.41 -9.96
C GLU A 8 -51.01 -23.14 -9.19
N ARG A 9 -51.56 -22.92 -7.99
CA ARG A 9 -51.14 -21.80 -7.12
C ARG A 9 -49.78 -22.08 -6.51
N ILE A 10 -49.52 -23.32 -6.09
CA ILE A 10 -48.23 -23.73 -5.53
C ILE A 10 -47.15 -23.60 -6.60
N ALA A 11 -47.41 -24.09 -7.82
CA ALA A 11 -46.47 -23.99 -8.93
C ALA A 11 -46.12 -22.53 -9.28
N ARG A 12 -47.11 -21.62 -9.35
CA ARG A 12 -46.85 -20.20 -9.61
C ARG A 12 -46.00 -19.54 -8.53
N VAL A 13 -46.26 -19.85 -7.27
CA VAL A 13 -45.49 -19.29 -6.14
C VAL A 13 -44.04 -19.76 -6.22
N VAL A 14 -43.81 -21.05 -6.43
CA VAL A 14 -42.45 -21.62 -6.56
C VAL A 14 -41.70 -21.03 -7.76
N ILE A 15 -42.35 -20.92 -8.93
CA ILE A 15 -41.74 -20.31 -10.13
C ILE A 15 -41.40 -18.84 -9.87
N SER A 16 -42.26 -18.09 -9.18
CA SER A 16 -42.02 -16.68 -8.88
C SER A 16 -40.80 -16.49 -7.96
N PHE A 17 -40.68 -17.32 -6.93
CA PHE A 17 -39.51 -17.30 -6.04
C PHE A 17 -38.21 -17.73 -6.74
N ALA A 18 -38.29 -18.73 -7.63
CA ALA A 18 -37.15 -19.16 -8.42
C ALA A 18 -36.65 -18.05 -9.36
N LEU A 19 -37.56 -17.38 -10.08
CA LEU A 19 -37.22 -16.27 -10.97
C LEU A 19 -36.64 -15.07 -10.20
N ALA A 20 -37.24 -14.72 -9.05
CA ALA A 20 -36.73 -13.63 -8.21
C ALA A 20 -35.30 -13.90 -7.70
N SER A 21 -35.00 -15.14 -7.32
CA SER A 21 -33.67 -15.55 -6.85
C SER A 21 -32.61 -15.45 -7.95
N ILE A 22 -32.96 -15.84 -9.18
CA ILE A 22 -32.09 -15.74 -10.36
C ILE A 22 -31.80 -14.27 -10.68
N VAL A 23 -32.82 -13.42 -10.70
CA VAL A 23 -32.66 -11.97 -10.97
C VAL A 23 -31.77 -11.32 -9.92
N LEU A 24 -31.97 -11.63 -8.64
CA LEU A 24 -31.17 -11.06 -7.55
C LEU A 24 -29.71 -11.50 -7.62
N SER A 25 -29.46 -12.79 -7.87
CA SER A 25 -28.10 -13.33 -7.99
C SER A 25 -27.36 -12.75 -9.20
N THR A 26 -28.04 -12.67 -10.34
CA THR A 26 -27.46 -12.12 -11.58
C THR A 26 -27.21 -10.62 -11.46
N GLY A 27 -28.14 -9.88 -10.86
CA GLY A 27 -27.98 -8.44 -10.60
C GLY A 27 -26.82 -8.15 -9.64
N CYS A 28 -26.69 -8.91 -8.55
CA CYS A 28 -25.56 -8.79 -7.62
C CYS A 28 -24.22 -9.09 -8.32
N ALA A 29 -24.16 -10.16 -9.12
CA ALA A 29 -22.96 -10.51 -9.87
C ALA A 29 -22.56 -9.42 -10.89
N LEU A 30 -23.54 -8.79 -11.56
CA LEU A 30 -23.30 -7.68 -12.47
C LEU A 30 -22.81 -6.43 -11.74
N LEU A 31 -23.37 -6.10 -10.58
CA LEU A 31 -22.91 -4.97 -9.76
C LEU A 31 -21.47 -5.14 -9.28
N LEU A 32 -21.10 -6.37 -8.87
CA LEU A 32 -19.73 -6.69 -8.47
C LEU A 32 -18.74 -6.66 -9.65
N LYS A 33 -19.18 -7.02 -10.87
CA LYS A 33 -18.32 -7.02 -12.06
C LYS A 33 -18.18 -5.65 -12.73
N THR A 34 -19.17 -4.77 -12.60
CA THR A 34 -19.19 -3.47 -13.30
C THR A 34 -18.44 -2.37 -12.55
N GLY A 35 -17.90 -2.65 -11.37
CA GLY A 35 -17.11 -1.68 -10.60
C GLY A 35 -17.92 -0.51 -10.06
N TRP A 36 -19.25 -0.67 -9.90
CA TRP A 36 -20.12 0.38 -9.39
C TRP A 36 -19.98 0.61 -7.87
N LEU A 37 -19.35 -0.33 -7.16
CA LEU A 37 -18.90 -0.11 -5.79
C LEU A 37 -17.62 0.73 -5.84
N PRO A 38 -17.57 1.93 -5.25
CA PRO A 38 -16.35 2.72 -5.20
C PRO A 38 -15.29 1.91 -4.43
N ASP A 39 -14.13 1.71 -5.05
CA ASP A 39 -12.98 1.14 -4.39
C ASP A 39 -12.70 1.93 -3.12
N ARG A 40 -12.87 1.29 -1.96
CA ARG A 40 -12.71 1.94 -0.65
C ARG A 40 -11.24 2.25 -0.32
N PHE A 41 -10.31 1.79 -1.17
CA PHE A 41 -8.87 1.96 -0.98
C PHE A 41 -8.22 2.22 -2.35
N PRO A 42 -7.91 3.48 -2.69
CA PRO A 42 -7.03 3.73 -3.80
C PRO A 42 -5.65 3.19 -3.42
N SER A 43 -5.05 2.36 -4.27
CA SER A 43 -3.69 1.83 -4.07
C SER A 43 -2.70 2.65 -4.89
N TYR A 44 -1.66 3.15 -4.22
CA TYR A 44 -0.61 4.06 -4.68
C TYR A 44 0.67 3.69 -3.86
N GLU A 45 1.93 3.69 -4.28
CA GLU A 45 2.71 4.42 -5.29
C GLU A 45 4.01 3.64 -5.67
N THR A 46 4.46 3.77 -6.91
CA THR A 46 5.76 3.32 -7.42
C THR A 46 6.64 4.54 -7.71
N HIS A 47 7.61 4.81 -6.85
CA HIS A 47 8.49 5.97 -6.93
C HIS A 47 9.74 5.66 -7.75
N HIS A 48 10.12 6.53 -8.69
CA HIS A 48 11.45 6.49 -9.32
C HIS A 48 12.50 7.12 -8.39
N TYR A 49 12.88 6.40 -7.35
CA TYR A 49 13.96 6.82 -6.46
C TYR A 49 15.16 5.88 -6.60
N SER A 50 16.36 6.44 -6.73
CA SER A 50 17.61 5.68 -6.78
C SER A 50 18.52 6.11 -5.62
N HIS A 51 18.76 5.20 -4.67
CA HIS A 51 19.74 5.38 -3.61
C HIS A 51 21.15 5.53 -4.19
N GLN A 52 21.47 4.81 -5.28
CA GLN A 52 22.78 4.92 -5.93
C GLN A 52 23.08 6.37 -6.34
N LEU A 53 22.15 7.03 -7.03
CA LEU A 53 22.33 8.43 -7.44
C LEU A 53 22.49 9.34 -6.22
N HIS A 54 21.58 9.23 -5.24
CA HIS A 54 21.53 10.17 -4.11
C HIS A 54 22.69 9.99 -3.11
N ILE A 55 23.15 8.76 -2.88
CA ILE A 55 24.21 8.48 -1.91
C ILE A 55 25.59 8.51 -2.59
N LYS A 56 25.76 7.84 -3.73
CA LYS A 56 27.10 7.70 -4.34
C LYS A 56 27.49 8.86 -5.24
N GLU A 57 26.54 9.43 -5.99
CA GLU A 57 26.84 10.50 -6.96
C GLU A 57 26.64 11.88 -6.35
N VAL A 58 25.55 12.08 -5.59
CA VAL A 58 25.25 13.35 -4.91
C VAL A 58 25.95 13.45 -3.54
N GLY A 59 26.19 12.32 -2.86
CA GLY A 59 26.90 12.30 -1.58
C GLY A 59 26.01 12.62 -0.37
N LEU A 60 24.72 12.27 -0.41
CA LEU A 60 23.83 12.42 0.74
C LEU A 60 24.04 11.30 1.77
N ASP A 61 24.02 11.68 3.04
CA ASP A 61 24.03 10.75 4.16
C ASP A 61 22.68 10.05 4.34
N CYS A 62 22.70 8.86 4.96
CA CYS A 62 21.50 8.02 5.12
C CYS A 62 20.41 8.71 5.96
N ASP A 63 20.80 9.42 7.01
CA ASP A 63 19.94 10.10 7.97
C ASP A 63 19.32 11.40 7.42
N PHE A 64 19.85 11.94 6.32
CA PHE A 64 19.22 13.05 5.60
C PHE A 64 17.79 12.71 5.17
N CYS A 65 17.56 11.47 4.73
CA CYS A 65 16.25 10.96 4.35
C CYS A 65 15.60 10.12 5.46
N HIS A 66 16.40 9.37 6.21
CA HIS A 66 15.94 8.46 7.26
C HIS A 66 16.16 9.06 8.66
N ASP A 67 15.69 10.29 8.87
CA ASP A 67 15.96 11.10 10.06
C ASP A 67 15.57 10.43 11.39
N SER A 68 14.51 9.65 11.38
CA SER A 68 13.90 9.00 12.55
C SER A 68 14.27 7.53 12.68
N ILE A 69 15.19 7.01 11.85
CA ILE A 69 15.56 5.58 11.89
C ILE A 69 16.15 5.17 13.24
N TRP A 70 16.82 6.11 13.92
CA TRP A 70 17.41 5.93 15.24
C TRP A 70 16.39 5.58 16.32
N GLU A 71 15.15 6.05 16.17
CA GLU A 71 14.05 5.81 17.11
C GLU A 71 13.29 4.50 16.82
N SER A 72 13.64 3.83 15.71
CA SER A 72 12.98 2.60 15.28
C SER A 72 13.29 1.44 16.22
N ASN A 73 12.24 0.82 16.76
CA ASN A 73 12.33 -0.27 17.72
C ASN A 73 11.87 -1.63 17.16
N ASN A 74 11.53 -1.68 15.88
CA ASN A 74 11.25 -2.95 15.21
C ASN A 74 11.74 -2.99 13.76
N ALA A 75 12.04 -4.20 13.29
CA ALA A 75 12.59 -4.41 11.94
C ALA A 75 11.57 -4.18 10.81
N ASN A 76 10.28 -4.01 11.12
CA ASN A 76 9.21 -3.86 10.14
C ASN A 76 8.75 -2.40 9.97
N GLU A 77 9.22 -1.49 10.82
CA GLU A 77 8.93 -0.06 10.75
C GLU A 77 9.66 0.55 9.57
N LYS A 78 8.89 1.01 8.59
CA LYS A 78 9.42 1.67 7.41
C LYS A 78 9.53 3.16 7.68
N HIS A 79 10.69 3.61 8.14
CA HIS A 79 11.01 5.04 8.33
C HIS A 79 11.36 5.71 7.00
N THR A 80 10.45 5.74 6.03
CA THR A 80 10.67 6.47 4.77
C THR A 80 10.55 7.98 4.96
N PRO A 81 11.34 8.80 4.24
CA PRO A 81 11.23 10.25 4.30
C PRO A 81 9.82 10.73 3.92
N PRO A 82 9.36 11.85 4.50
CA PRO A 82 8.21 12.57 3.99
C PRO A 82 8.52 13.25 2.64
N MET A 83 7.49 13.62 1.89
CA MET A 83 7.64 14.28 0.57
C MET A 83 8.39 15.62 0.69
N GLU A 84 8.24 16.29 1.83
CA GLU A 84 8.90 17.53 2.18
C GLU A 84 10.43 17.43 2.08
N THR A 85 11.01 16.27 2.41
CA THR A 85 12.45 16.02 2.28
C THR A 85 12.89 16.10 0.82
N CYS A 86 12.10 15.54 -0.10
CA CYS A 86 12.37 15.61 -1.53
C CYS A 86 12.36 17.07 -2.02
N LEU A 87 11.44 17.88 -1.45
CA LEU A 87 11.25 19.29 -1.81
C LEU A 87 12.31 20.24 -1.23
N LEU A 88 13.26 19.73 -0.44
CA LEU A 88 14.45 20.50 -0.04
C LEU A 88 15.35 20.79 -1.24
N CYS A 89 15.41 19.87 -2.21
CA CYS A 89 16.20 20.02 -3.44
C CYS A 89 15.34 20.06 -4.72
N HIS A 90 14.25 19.29 -4.78
CA HIS A 90 13.38 19.26 -5.95
C HIS A 90 12.30 20.35 -5.89
N TYR A 91 12.36 21.33 -6.78
CA TYR A 91 11.44 22.48 -6.79
C TYR A 91 10.06 22.16 -7.42
N HIS A 92 9.29 21.27 -6.78
CA HIS A 92 7.93 20.88 -7.19
C HIS A 92 6.83 21.28 -6.19
N LYS A 93 7.07 22.32 -5.38
CA LYS A 93 6.12 22.77 -4.33
C LYS A 93 4.74 23.12 -4.88
N ARG A 94 4.66 23.67 -6.11
CA ARG A 94 3.38 23.97 -6.75
C ARG A 94 2.60 22.68 -7.02
N GLN A 95 3.22 21.71 -7.67
CA GLN A 95 2.62 20.41 -7.99
C GLN A 95 2.21 19.67 -6.71
N PHE A 96 3.03 19.74 -5.65
CA PHE A 96 2.68 19.21 -4.34
C PHE A 96 1.41 19.87 -3.76
N ASN A 97 1.35 21.21 -3.78
CA ASN A 97 0.17 21.95 -3.30
C ASN A 97 -1.09 21.69 -4.14
N GLU A 98 -0.92 21.47 -5.44
CA GLU A 98 -1.98 21.16 -6.40
C GLU A 98 -2.33 19.65 -6.44
N LYS A 99 -1.58 18.81 -5.71
CA LYS A 99 -1.73 17.35 -5.66
C LYS A 99 -1.51 16.64 -7.01
N ASP A 100 -0.63 17.20 -7.84
CA ASP A 100 -0.19 16.58 -9.10
C ASP A 100 1.05 15.69 -8.86
N CYS A 101 0.81 14.41 -8.55
CA CYS A 101 1.86 13.46 -8.14
C CYS A 101 2.45 12.66 -9.32
N GLN A 102 1.83 12.67 -10.50
CA GLN A 102 2.15 11.69 -11.56
C GLN A 102 3.55 11.86 -12.17
N ASN A 103 4.17 13.02 -11.96
CA ASN A 103 5.52 13.31 -12.43
C ASN A 103 6.60 12.47 -11.72
N CYS A 104 6.31 11.93 -10.54
CA CYS A 104 7.26 11.13 -9.75
C CYS A 104 6.83 9.67 -9.55
N HIS A 105 5.52 9.38 -9.60
CA HIS A 105 4.99 8.04 -9.36
C HIS A 105 4.46 7.39 -10.66
N ILE A 106 5.15 6.38 -11.21
CA ILE A 106 4.80 5.70 -12.48
C ILE A 106 4.45 4.23 -12.22
N VAL A 107 3.18 3.85 -12.37
CA VAL A 107 2.61 2.57 -11.87
C VAL A 107 2.65 1.42 -12.89
N PRO A 108 3.44 0.35 -12.60
CA PRO A 108 3.03 -1.03 -12.87
C PRO A 108 3.26 -1.99 -11.67
N GLU A 109 2.47 -3.08 -11.61
CA GLU A 109 2.20 -3.89 -10.42
C GLU A 109 3.36 -4.67 -9.77
N ALA A 110 3.43 -4.65 -8.44
CA ALA A 110 3.65 -5.85 -7.61
C ALA A 110 3.32 -5.61 -6.12
N LYS A 111 2.50 -6.49 -5.52
CA LYS A 111 2.35 -6.60 -4.06
C LYS A 111 3.44 -7.53 -3.51
N ILE A 112 4.21 -7.09 -2.52
CA ILE A 112 4.96 -7.99 -1.63
C ILE A 112 4.08 -8.27 -0.40
N PRO A 113 3.83 -9.54 -0.03
CA PRO A 113 3.09 -9.86 1.19
C PRO A 113 3.92 -9.44 2.41
N GLN A 114 3.30 -8.65 3.30
CA GLN A 114 3.88 -8.30 4.59
C GLN A 114 3.85 -9.56 5.46
N VAL A 115 4.98 -10.27 5.57
CA VAL A 115 5.10 -11.42 6.47
C VAL A 115 5.20 -10.88 7.88
N LEU A 116 4.13 -11.04 8.64
CA LEU A 116 4.03 -10.59 10.03
C LEU A 116 4.92 -11.47 10.91
N THR A 117 6.19 -11.08 11.03
CA THR A 117 7.07 -11.56 12.10
C THR A 117 7.59 -10.31 12.80
N ALA A 118 7.00 -9.96 13.95
CA ALA A 118 7.47 -8.85 14.77
C ALA A 118 8.79 -9.23 15.43
N LEU A 119 9.89 -9.19 14.65
CA LEU A 119 11.22 -9.21 15.21
C LEU A 119 11.44 -7.84 15.86
N HIS A 120 11.49 -7.81 17.18
CA HIS A 120 11.90 -6.62 17.91
C HIS A 120 13.39 -6.39 17.64
N PHE A 121 13.70 -5.30 16.98
CA PHE A 121 15.04 -4.90 16.56
C PHE A 121 15.11 -3.40 16.71
N SER A 122 15.92 -2.93 17.66
CA SER A 122 16.07 -1.51 17.95
C SER A 122 17.36 -0.98 17.31
N HIS A 123 17.24 0.05 16.49
CA HIS A 123 18.37 0.74 15.89
C HIS A 123 19.17 1.52 16.95
N GLU A 124 18.51 2.10 17.95
CA GLU A 124 19.15 2.73 19.11
C GLU A 124 20.14 1.77 19.78
N GLN A 125 19.73 0.51 20.02
CA GLN A 125 20.58 -0.49 20.67
C GLN A 125 21.77 -0.93 19.81
N HIS A 126 21.64 -0.95 18.48
CA HIS A 126 22.69 -1.45 17.59
C HIS A 126 23.67 -0.37 17.14
N LEU A 127 23.21 0.88 17.00
CA LEU A 127 24.05 2.00 16.56
C LEU A 127 24.68 2.75 17.74
N GLY A 128 24.11 2.64 18.95
CA GLY A 128 24.66 3.23 20.18
C GLY A 128 25.86 2.49 20.80
N ILE A 129 26.36 1.42 20.16
CA ILE A 129 27.58 0.71 20.58
C ILE A 129 28.77 1.38 19.89
N ALA A 130 29.69 1.94 20.68
CA ALA A 130 30.89 2.62 20.19
C ALA A 130 31.61 1.82 19.09
N GLY A 131 31.69 2.40 17.89
CA GLY A 131 32.34 1.81 16.71
C GLY A 131 31.41 1.31 15.60
N MET A 132 30.08 1.50 15.71
CA MET A 132 29.10 1.15 14.65
C MET A 132 28.30 2.36 14.12
N GLU A 133 28.69 3.58 14.49
CA GLU A 133 27.88 4.80 14.35
C GLU A 133 27.58 5.24 12.89
N GLU A 134 28.18 4.64 11.86
CA GLU A 134 28.07 5.19 10.50
C GLU A 134 27.89 4.16 9.36
N SER A 135 27.80 2.86 9.68
CA SER A 135 27.78 1.83 8.64
C SER A 135 26.45 1.10 8.56
N CYS A 136 25.39 1.81 8.15
CA CYS A 136 24.07 1.20 7.87
C CYS A 136 24.17 0.11 6.78
N ASP A 137 25.16 0.24 5.89
CA ASP A 137 25.48 -0.65 4.78
C ASP A 137 25.96 -2.05 5.21
N VAL A 138 26.44 -2.22 6.44
CA VAL A 138 26.78 -3.54 7.01
C VAL A 138 25.57 -4.47 7.06
N CYS A 139 24.37 -3.91 7.28
CA CYS A 139 23.11 -4.65 7.32
C CYS A 139 22.25 -4.40 6.08
N HIS A 140 22.23 -3.17 5.53
CA HIS A 140 21.36 -2.75 4.42
C HIS A 140 22.05 -2.76 3.05
N VAL A 141 22.67 -3.88 2.71
CA VAL A 141 23.51 -4.01 1.50
C VAL A 141 22.72 -3.93 0.19
N SER A 142 21.46 -4.39 0.18
CA SER A 142 20.63 -4.48 -1.04
C SER A 142 19.93 -3.18 -1.43
N ASN A 143 19.76 -2.24 -0.50
CA ASN A 143 19.01 -1.01 -0.76
C ASN A 143 19.89 0.12 -1.33
N LEU A 144 21.22 -0.06 -1.33
CA LEU A 144 22.21 0.94 -1.79
C LEU A 144 22.59 0.80 -3.28
N THR A 145 22.07 -0.24 -3.96
CA THR A 145 22.35 -0.55 -5.36
C THR A 145 21.17 -0.29 -6.30
N SER A 146 20.00 0.06 -5.75
CA SER A 146 18.82 0.54 -6.49
C SER A 146 18.85 2.05 -6.66
#